data_AF-A0A6J1PWZ9-F1
#
_entry.id   AF-A0A6J1PWZ9-F1
#
_cell.length_a   1.000
_cell.length_b   1.000
_cell.length_c   1.000
_cell.angle_alpha   90.00
_cell.angle_beta   90.00
_cell.angle_gamma   90.00
#
_symmetry.space_group_name_H-M   'P 1'
#
loop_
_entity.id
_entity.type
_entity.pdbx_description
1 polymer ?
#
loop_
_entity_poly.entity_id
_entity_poly.type
_entity_poly.pdbx_seq_one_letter_code
_entity_poly.pdbx_strand_id
1 'polypeptide(L)'
;MVVRVILVTYELSVCNTMSKVKERDEQEALKLDEHFKRTLTHVRTYILNLRSVEEVHLCRIWLDKLNSTVSQRNLRNEYLLELSRQLRAGTLEKIFRTEPSSSLLTPLPSSCHAICTSSSLSKLSDWDRNHQNCSSRTSDQRNHLRNKSKLRDSNSSLSVYAACRHNDNMVEGNHLELCKHRIDMLTATLESFRIKNEQLRQELTTKCQGNSEVDNEAFRLRSRVKQLTARAQIQSLVLKVRMFKKTIAKLRKLNDIIKHVYEKKLQHIIRVLKIYEETSSLFLRNFYRK
;
A
#
# COMPACT_ATOMS: atom_id res chain seq x y z
N MET A 1 -1.31 -28.21 -45.93
CA MET A 1 -0.74 -28.18 -44.56
C MET A 1 -0.30 -26.79 -44.09
N VAL A 2 0.17 -25.90 -44.98
CA VAL A 2 0.68 -24.56 -44.60
C VAL A 2 -0.38 -23.65 -43.94
N VAL A 3 -1.64 -23.70 -44.37
CA VAL A 3 -2.72 -22.86 -43.82
C VAL A 3 -3.07 -23.20 -42.36
N ARG A 4 -2.91 -24.48 -41.95
CA ARG A 4 -3.15 -24.88 -40.55
C ARG A 4 -2.06 -24.40 -39.58
N VAL A 5 -0.84 -24.18 -40.06
CA VAL A 5 0.27 -23.68 -39.23
C VAL A 5 0.13 -22.18 -38.95
N ILE A 6 -0.45 -21.41 -39.88
CA ILE A 6 -0.66 -19.97 -39.72
C ILE A 6 -1.79 -19.66 -38.72
N LEU A 7 -2.86 -20.46 -38.69
CA LEU A 7 -3.95 -20.28 -37.72
C LEU A 7 -3.51 -20.58 -36.27
N VAL A 8 -2.71 -21.63 -36.06
CA VAL A 8 -2.22 -21.99 -34.72
C VAL A 8 -1.23 -20.95 -34.16
N THR A 9 -0.43 -20.32 -35.03
CA THR A 9 0.51 -19.27 -34.60
C THR A 9 -0.19 -17.95 -34.27
N TYR A 10 -1.31 -17.63 -34.93
CA TYR A 10 -2.11 -16.45 -34.59
C TYR A 10 -2.83 -16.59 -33.25
N GLU A 11 -3.42 -17.76 -32.95
CA GLU A 11 -4.10 -17.97 -31.65
C GLU A 11 -3.13 -17.99 -30.46
N LEU A 12 -1.92 -18.55 -30.64
CA LEU A 12 -0.88 -18.50 -29.61
C LEU A 12 -0.36 -17.06 -29.36
N SER A 13 -0.32 -16.23 -30.40
CA SER A 13 0.07 -14.80 -30.28
C SER A 13 -0.98 -13.97 -29.52
N VAL A 14 -2.27 -14.22 -29.76
CA VAL A 14 -3.38 -13.54 -29.07
C VAL A 14 -3.45 -13.97 -27.59
N CYS A 15 -3.25 -15.25 -27.29
CA CYS A 15 -3.22 -15.73 -25.90
C CYS A 15 -2.05 -15.15 -25.10
N ASN A 16 -0.88 -14.95 -25.73
CA ASN A 16 0.30 -14.41 -25.03
C ASN A 16 0.22 -12.89 -24.79
N THR A 17 -0.52 -12.15 -25.63
CA THR A 17 -0.75 -10.71 -25.44
C THR A 17 -1.80 -10.43 -24.36
N MET A 18 -2.84 -11.27 -24.22
CA MET A 18 -3.84 -11.11 -23.14
C MET A 18 -3.26 -11.39 -21.74
N SER A 19 -2.29 -12.30 -21.62
CA SER A 19 -1.63 -12.59 -20.34
C SER A 19 -0.83 -11.39 -19.81
N LYS A 20 -0.14 -10.65 -20.70
CA LYS A 20 0.69 -9.50 -20.33
C LYS A 20 -0.10 -8.26 -19.90
N VAL A 21 -1.33 -8.09 -20.40
CA VAL A 21 -2.21 -6.99 -19.97
C VAL A 21 -2.63 -7.20 -18.52
N LYS A 22 -3.02 -8.43 -18.17
CA LYS A 22 -3.43 -8.79 -16.80
C LYS A 22 -2.32 -8.60 -15.77
N GLU A 23 -1.08 -8.94 -16.11
CA GLU A 23 0.07 -8.75 -15.23
C GLU A 23 0.35 -7.27 -14.93
N ARG A 24 0.18 -6.40 -15.94
CA ARG A 24 0.36 -4.95 -15.75
C ARG A 24 -0.69 -4.37 -14.79
N ASP A 25 -1.95 -4.77 -14.95
CA ASP A 25 -3.06 -4.29 -14.11
C ASP A 25 -2.90 -4.75 -12.66
N GLU A 26 -2.38 -5.96 -12.44
CA GLU A 26 -2.07 -6.47 -11.10
C GLU A 26 -0.94 -5.68 -10.43
N GLN A 27 0.11 -5.33 -11.18
CA GLN A 27 1.21 -4.52 -10.65
C GLN A 27 0.76 -3.10 -10.29
N GLU A 28 -0.14 -2.50 -11.07
CA GLU A 28 -0.74 -1.21 -10.75
C GLU A 28 -1.64 -1.30 -9.52
N ALA A 29 -2.46 -2.34 -9.41
CA ALA A 29 -3.28 -2.61 -8.24
C ALA A 29 -2.43 -2.74 -6.95
N LEU A 30 -1.30 -3.43 -7.02
CA LEU A 30 -0.35 -3.53 -5.90
C LEU A 30 0.25 -2.17 -5.51
N LYS A 31 0.63 -1.34 -6.48
CA LYS A 31 1.11 0.04 -6.21
C LYS A 31 0.05 0.87 -5.49
N LEU A 32 -1.21 0.77 -5.91
CA LEU A 32 -2.33 1.46 -5.27
C LEU A 32 -2.59 0.96 -3.85
N ASP A 33 -2.46 -0.34 -3.60
CA ASP A 33 -2.61 -0.91 -2.26
C ASP A 33 -1.44 -0.53 -1.33
N GLU A 34 -0.21 -0.43 -1.85
CA GLU A 34 0.92 0.11 -1.09
C GLU A 34 0.76 1.61 -0.78
N HIS A 35 0.28 2.40 -1.74
CA HIS A 35 -0.05 3.80 -1.51
C HIS A 35 -1.13 3.99 -0.43
N PHE A 36 -2.15 3.14 -0.43
CA PHE A 36 -3.17 3.09 0.61
C PHE A 36 -2.56 2.85 1.99
N LYS A 37 -1.71 1.81 2.14
CA LYS A 37 -1.06 1.47 3.43
C LYS A 37 -0.19 2.60 3.97
N ARG A 38 0.60 3.24 3.10
CA ARG A 38 1.44 4.40 3.49
C ARG A 38 0.58 5.55 3.99
N THR A 39 -0.45 5.92 3.24
CA THR A 39 -1.36 7.02 3.62
C THR A 39 -2.10 6.71 4.91
N LEU A 40 -2.54 5.46 5.09
CA LEU A 40 -3.24 5.00 6.29
C LEU A 40 -2.37 5.14 7.56
N THR A 41 -1.06 4.94 7.43
CA THR A 41 -0.12 5.12 8.54
C THR A 41 -0.11 6.56 9.03
N HIS A 42 -0.12 7.54 8.12
CA HIS A 42 -0.22 8.96 8.48
C HIS A 42 -1.58 9.31 9.09
N VAL A 43 -2.67 8.80 8.52
CA VAL A 43 -4.03 9.03 9.01
C VAL A 43 -4.18 8.56 10.46
N ARG A 44 -3.64 7.39 10.80
CA ARG A 44 -3.67 6.87 12.18
C ARG A 44 -3.03 7.83 13.18
N THR A 45 -1.91 8.43 12.84
CA THR A 45 -1.25 9.42 13.70
C THR A 45 -2.13 10.63 13.95
N TYR A 46 -2.86 11.11 12.94
CA TYR A 46 -3.78 12.25 13.12
C TYR A 46 -5.03 11.89 13.92
N ILE A 47 -5.60 10.70 13.73
CA ILE A 47 -6.80 10.26 14.49
C ILE A 47 -6.52 10.21 15.99
N LEU A 48 -5.32 9.78 16.40
CA LEU A 48 -4.92 9.76 17.81
C LEU A 48 -4.89 11.15 18.47
N ASN A 49 -4.78 12.22 17.66
CA ASN A 49 -4.74 13.60 18.14
C ASN A 49 -6.12 14.30 18.12
N LEU A 50 -7.17 13.62 17.66
CA LEU A 50 -8.53 14.17 17.66
C LEU A 50 -9.07 14.28 19.08
N ARG A 51 -9.75 15.40 19.38
CA ARG A 51 -10.35 15.65 20.69
C ARG A 51 -11.80 15.17 20.77
N SER A 52 -12.51 15.19 19.65
CA SER A 52 -13.91 14.78 19.59
C SER A 52 -14.05 13.27 19.44
N VAL A 53 -14.75 12.63 20.37
CA VAL A 53 -15.06 11.20 20.33
C VAL A 53 -15.91 10.86 19.09
N GLU A 54 -16.80 11.76 18.69
CA GLU A 54 -17.65 11.61 17.52
C GLU A 54 -16.82 11.62 16.23
N GLU A 55 -15.87 12.54 16.10
CA GLU A 55 -14.97 12.59 14.93
C GLU A 55 -14.10 11.33 14.82
N VAL A 56 -13.62 10.82 15.95
CA VAL A 56 -12.88 9.55 16.01
C VAL A 56 -13.76 8.39 15.54
N HIS A 57 -15.03 8.36 15.95
CA HIS A 57 -15.98 7.34 15.54
C HIS A 57 -16.27 7.40 14.03
N LEU A 58 -16.56 8.59 13.50
CA LEU A 58 -16.78 8.79 12.07
C LEU A 58 -15.55 8.41 11.23
N CYS A 59 -14.34 8.78 11.68
CA CYS A 59 -13.10 8.36 11.02
C CYS A 59 -12.98 6.84 10.96
N ARG A 60 -13.35 6.15 12.03
CA ARG A 60 -13.31 4.68 12.07
C ARG A 60 -14.27 4.06 11.06
N ILE A 61 -15.52 4.53 11.00
CA ILE A 61 -16.53 4.03 10.05
C ILE A 61 -16.06 4.28 8.60
N TRP A 62 -15.55 5.47 8.31
CA TRP A 62 -14.98 5.79 7.00
C TRP A 62 -13.78 4.91 6.65
N LEU A 63 -12.85 4.69 7.57
CA LEU A 63 -11.71 3.81 7.35
C LEU A 63 -12.13 2.37 7.08
N ASP A 64 -13.12 1.85 7.82
CA ASP A 64 -13.67 0.51 7.59
C ASP A 64 -14.31 0.40 6.19
N LYS A 65 -15.09 1.41 5.79
CA LYS A 65 -15.66 1.50 4.44
C LYS A 65 -14.56 1.51 3.37
N LEU A 66 -13.56 2.38 3.50
CA LEU A 66 -12.47 2.49 2.53
C LEU A 66 -11.70 1.16 2.45
N ASN A 67 -11.43 0.50 3.57
CA ASN A 67 -10.75 -0.79 3.60
C ASN A 67 -11.55 -1.90 2.90
N SER A 68 -12.88 -1.89 2.97
CA SER A 68 -13.72 -2.86 2.25
C SER A 68 -13.84 -2.60 0.73
N THR A 69 -13.55 -1.38 0.26
CA THR A 69 -13.79 -0.97 -1.14
C THR A 69 -12.60 -1.27 -2.04
N VAL A 70 -12.15 -2.54 -2.06
CA VAL A 70 -10.96 -2.98 -2.82
C VAL A 70 -11.18 -2.93 -4.34
N SER A 71 -12.43 -3.02 -4.81
CA SER A 71 -12.76 -2.92 -6.23
C SER A 71 -12.60 -1.49 -6.79
N GLN A 72 -12.60 -0.46 -5.95
CA GLN A 72 -12.48 0.94 -6.35
C GLN A 72 -11.19 1.58 -5.81
N ARG A 73 -10.03 0.92 -6.02
CA ARG A 73 -8.73 1.32 -5.42
C ARG A 73 -8.37 2.80 -5.64
N ASN A 74 -8.60 3.34 -6.83
CA ASN A 74 -8.30 4.74 -7.15
C ASN A 74 -9.13 5.70 -6.28
N LEU A 75 -10.46 5.58 -6.32
CA LEU A 75 -11.37 6.40 -5.51
C LEU A 75 -11.11 6.20 -4.01
N ARG A 76 -10.90 4.97 -3.56
CA ARG A 76 -10.53 4.67 -2.17
C ARG A 76 -9.31 5.47 -1.72
N ASN A 77 -8.28 5.52 -2.57
CA ASN A 77 -7.04 6.24 -2.26
C ASN A 77 -7.26 7.77 -2.28
N GLU A 78 -8.08 8.29 -3.18
CA GLU A 78 -8.45 9.71 -3.21
C GLU A 78 -9.19 10.14 -1.94
N TYR A 79 -10.19 9.37 -1.51
CA TYR A 79 -10.90 9.62 -0.25
C TYR A 79 -9.96 9.56 0.95
N LEU A 80 -9.06 8.57 1.00
CA LEU A 80 -8.10 8.46 2.11
C LEU A 80 -7.14 9.66 2.15
N LEU A 81 -6.72 10.16 1.00
CA LEU A 81 -5.87 11.35 0.90
C LEU A 81 -6.61 12.61 1.35
N GLU A 82 -7.87 12.78 0.94
CA GLU A 82 -8.69 13.92 1.36
C GLU A 82 -9.02 13.87 2.86
N LEU A 83 -9.31 12.68 3.40
CA LEU A 83 -9.46 12.47 4.84
C LEU A 83 -8.18 12.86 5.60
N SER A 84 -7.01 12.40 5.12
CA SER A 84 -5.71 12.76 5.68
C SER A 84 -5.48 14.27 5.68
N ARG A 85 -5.85 14.95 4.59
CA ARG A 85 -5.74 16.42 4.46
C ARG A 85 -6.59 17.14 5.49
N GLN A 86 -7.86 16.74 5.66
CA GLN A 86 -8.78 17.35 6.62
C GLN A 86 -8.38 17.09 8.08
N LEU A 87 -7.95 15.87 8.39
CA LEU A 87 -7.43 15.53 9.71
C LEU A 87 -6.18 16.33 10.06
N ARG A 88 -5.28 16.54 9.09
CA ARG A 88 -4.12 17.41 9.28
C ARG A 88 -4.51 18.88 9.52
N ALA A 89 -5.59 19.35 8.91
CA ALA A 89 -6.16 20.68 9.16
C ALA A 89 -6.90 20.76 10.51
N GLY A 90 -7.10 19.62 11.19
CA GLY A 90 -7.77 19.55 12.49
C GLY A 90 -9.29 19.77 12.43
N THR A 91 -9.91 19.67 11.25
CA THR A 91 -11.36 19.83 11.10
C THR A 91 -11.86 18.84 10.06
N LEU A 92 -12.83 17.99 10.44
CA LEU A 92 -13.58 17.17 9.49
C LEU A 92 -14.73 17.99 8.91
N GLU A 93 -14.85 18.00 7.59
CA GLU A 93 -15.87 18.77 6.87
C GLU A 93 -16.56 17.94 5.77
N LYS A 94 -17.68 18.49 5.28
CA LYS A 94 -18.43 17.96 4.13
C LYS A 94 -18.82 16.49 4.33
N ILE A 95 -18.34 15.62 3.46
CA ILE A 95 -18.65 14.20 3.37
C ILE A 95 -18.22 13.39 4.60
N PHE A 96 -17.19 13.84 5.33
CA PHE A 96 -16.67 13.09 6.48
C PHE A 96 -17.38 13.44 7.79
N ARG A 97 -18.29 14.42 7.78
CA ARG A 97 -19.18 14.71 8.93
C ARG A 97 -20.38 13.78 9.01
N THR A 98 -20.65 13.03 7.95
CA THR A 98 -21.74 12.07 7.88
C THR A 98 -21.17 10.67 7.71
N GLU A 99 -21.92 9.66 8.13
CA GLU A 99 -21.56 8.27 7.85
C GLU A 99 -21.50 8.02 6.33
N PRO A 100 -20.56 7.20 5.86
CA PRO A 100 -20.50 6.83 4.44
C PRO A 100 -21.74 6.05 4.04
N SER A 101 -22.23 6.28 2.82
CA SER A 101 -23.32 5.48 2.26
C SER A 101 -22.93 4.01 2.12
N SER A 102 -23.91 3.11 2.23
CA SER A 102 -23.72 1.67 2.00
C SER A 102 -23.38 1.33 0.55
N SER A 103 -23.68 2.23 -0.40
CA SER A 103 -23.41 2.11 -1.84
C SER A 103 -21.91 2.18 -2.20
N LEU A 104 -21.59 1.99 -3.48
CA LEU A 104 -20.24 2.24 -4.01
C LEU A 104 -19.80 3.69 -3.76
N LEU A 105 -18.49 3.92 -3.69
CA LEU A 105 -17.91 5.26 -3.54
C LEU A 105 -18.27 6.11 -4.76
N THR A 106 -18.80 7.30 -4.51
CA THR A 106 -19.04 8.31 -5.54
C THR A 106 -17.79 9.17 -5.72
N PRO A 107 -17.47 9.64 -6.94
CA PRO A 107 -16.34 10.55 -7.14
C PRO A 107 -16.42 11.79 -6.24
N LEU A 108 -15.28 12.21 -5.69
CA LEU A 108 -15.21 13.43 -4.87
C LEU A 108 -15.57 14.65 -5.73
N PRO A 109 -16.31 15.64 -5.18
CA PRO A 109 -16.53 16.90 -5.88
C PRO A 109 -15.19 17.55 -6.24
N SER A 110 -15.04 18.03 -7.47
CA SER A 110 -13.80 18.63 -8.01
C SER A 110 -13.21 19.75 -7.12
N SER A 111 -14.03 20.41 -6.31
CA SER A 111 -13.60 21.38 -5.29
C SER A 111 -12.58 20.84 -4.27
N CYS A 112 -12.52 19.52 -4.06
CA CYS A 112 -11.55 18.90 -3.15
C CYS A 112 -10.16 18.74 -3.79
N HIS A 113 -10.04 18.86 -5.12
CA HIS A 113 -8.78 18.64 -5.85
C HIS A 113 -8.00 19.93 -6.16
N ALA A 114 -8.59 21.11 -5.93
CA ALA A 114 -8.05 22.38 -6.41
C ALA A 114 -6.75 22.86 -5.75
N ILE A 115 -6.24 22.18 -4.71
CA ILE A 115 -5.09 22.68 -3.94
C ILE A 115 -3.80 21.85 -4.16
N CYS A 116 -3.86 20.70 -4.84
CA CYS A 116 -2.70 19.79 -4.94
C CYS A 116 -2.11 19.59 -6.35
N THR A 117 -2.54 20.34 -7.37
CA THR A 117 -2.02 20.19 -8.74
C THR A 117 -0.92 21.17 -9.13
N SER A 118 -0.56 22.16 -8.30
CA SER A 118 0.58 23.04 -8.59
C SER A 118 1.92 22.35 -8.23
N SER A 119 2.37 21.46 -9.11
CA SER A 119 3.75 21.36 -9.60
C SER A 119 4.92 21.50 -8.60
N SER A 120 4.88 20.86 -7.43
CA SER A 120 6.07 20.68 -6.57
C SER A 120 5.97 19.45 -5.66
N LEU A 121 5.60 18.30 -6.22
CA LEU A 121 5.62 17.00 -5.53
C LEU A 121 7.01 16.31 -5.59
N SER A 122 8.09 17.10 -5.68
CA SER A 122 9.48 16.62 -5.68
C SER A 122 10.15 16.67 -4.29
N LYS A 123 9.39 16.86 -3.19
CA LYS A 123 9.93 17.02 -1.82
C LYS A 123 9.31 16.08 -0.77
N LEU A 124 8.62 15.02 -1.18
CA LEU A 124 8.01 14.05 -0.27
C LEU A 124 8.82 12.74 -0.12
N SER A 125 10.03 12.65 -0.68
CA SER A 125 10.90 11.47 -0.57
C SER A 125 11.81 11.43 0.67
N ASP A 126 11.90 12.49 1.48
CA ASP A 126 13.03 12.63 2.44
C ASP A 126 12.59 12.74 3.92
N TRP A 127 11.42 12.21 4.30
CA TRP A 127 10.91 12.32 5.69
C TRP A 127 11.35 11.20 6.65
N ASP A 128 12.31 10.37 6.25
CA ASP A 128 12.84 9.27 7.08
C ASP A 128 14.18 9.59 7.78
N ARG A 129 14.57 10.86 7.91
CA ARG A 129 15.75 11.24 8.70
C ARG A 129 15.39 11.98 9.97
N ASN A 130 15.26 11.18 11.03
CA ASN A 130 15.77 11.41 12.38
C ASN A 130 16.15 12.87 12.70
N HIS A 131 15.34 13.46 13.58
CA HIS A 131 15.76 14.58 14.41
C HIS A 131 16.99 14.18 15.24
N GLN A 132 18.16 14.64 14.82
CA GLN A 132 19.29 14.81 15.71
C GLN A 132 19.96 16.14 15.39
N ASN A 133 19.77 17.08 16.32
CA ASN A 133 20.54 18.29 16.59
C ASN A 133 21.46 18.80 15.48
N CYS A 134 21.13 19.97 14.91
CA CYS A 134 22.14 20.97 14.61
C CYS A 134 21.56 22.37 14.82
N SER A 135 21.83 22.88 16.01
CA SER A 135 21.81 24.31 16.32
C SER A 135 22.67 25.08 15.32
N SER A 136 22.15 26.20 14.85
CA SER A 136 22.85 27.46 14.60
C SER A 136 24.36 27.37 14.32
N ARG A 137 24.76 27.53 13.06
CA ARG A 137 26.01 28.24 12.72
C ARG A 137 25.85 28.99 11.40
N THR A 138 25.62 30.28 11.56
CA THR A 138 26.13 31.37 10.73
C THR A 138 27.23 30.96 9.76
N SER A 139 27.01 31.24 8.48
CA SER A 139 28.08 31.46 7.52
C SER A 139 27.53 32.27 6.36
N ASP A 140 27.73 33.58 6.44
CA ASP A 140 27.65 34.51 5.33
C ASP A 140 28.48 34.00 4.14
N GLN A 141 27.85 33.74 2.99
CA GLN A 141 28.57 33.80 1.72
C GLN A 141 27.65 34.23 0.56
N ARG A 142 27.47 35.55 0.51
CA ARG A 142 27.75 36.40 -0.65
C ARG A 142 27.76 35.75 -2.05
N ASN A 143 26.90 36.33 -2.89
CA ASN A 143 27.18 36.84 -4.24
C ASN A 143 26.64 36.06 -5.45
N HIS A 144 25.66 36.73 -6.07
CA HIS A 144 25.62 37.10 -7.49
C HIS A 144 25.87 36.03 -8.56
N LEU A 145 24.79 35.62 -9.24
CA LEU A 145 24.77 35.62 -10.71
C LEU A 145 23.35 35.79 -11.24
N ARG A 146 22.96 37.06 -11.37
CA ARG A 146 21.74 37.55 -11.98
C ARG A 146 21.97 37.67 -13.49
N ASN A 147 21.80 36.58 -14.23
CA ASN A 147 21.84 36.64 -15.69
C ASN A 147 20.50 37.18 -16.23
N LYS A 148 20.45 38.51 -16.37
CA LYS A 148 19.54 39.25 -17.24
C LYS A 148 19.93 38.94 -18.70
N SER A 149 19.19 38.07 -19.38
CA SER A 149 19.20 37.99 -20.84
C SER A 149 18.50 39.22 -21.42
N LYS A 150 19.26 40.30 -21.61
CA LYS A 150 18.83 41.45 -22.41
C LYS A 150 18.95 41.06 -23.88
N LEU A 151 17.81 40.76 -24.50
CA LEU A 151 17.61 40.77 -25.94
C LEU A 151 18.04 42.14 -26.47
N ARG A 152 19.07 42.19 -27.32
CA ARG A 152 19.51 43.42 -27.99
C ARG A 152 19.31 43.20 -29.48
N ASP A 153 18.19 43.68 -29.97
CA ASP A 153 18.00 43.94 -31.40
C ASP A 153 19.01 45.01 -31.81
N SER A 154 19.83 44.69 -32.81
CA SER A 154 20.71 45.65 -33.46
C SER A 154 20.69 45.35 -34.95
N ASN A 155 19.63 45.87 -35.58
CA ASN A 155 19.63 46.19 -37.00
C ASN A 155 20.68 47.28 -37.22
N SER A 156 21.76 46.96 -37.92
CA SER A 156 22.57 47.99 -38.57
C SER A 156 22.97 47.48 -39.95
N SER A 157 22.57 48.26 -40.94
CA SER A 157 22.67 47.98 -42.37
C SER A 157 24.11 47.93 -42.86
N LEU A 158 24.23 47.31 -44.05
CA LEU A 158 25.23 47.50 -45.10
C LEU A 158 26.16 48.71 -44.94
N SER A 159 27.44 48.54 -45.27
CA SER A 159 28.14 49.38 -46.27
C SER A 159 29.67 49.20 -46.24
N VAL A 160 30.18 48.62 -47.34
CA VAL A 160 31.38 49.08 -48.09
C VAL A 160 32.80 48.70 -47.60
N TYR A 161 33.63 48.42 -48.62
CA TYR A 161 35.06 48.09 -48.68
C TYR A 161 35.37 46.59 -48.51
N ALA A 162 35.45 45.76 -49.55
CA ALA A 162 36.27 45.85 -50.77
C ALA A 162 37.76 46.14 -50.48
N ALA A 163 38.60 45.16 -50.86
CA ALA A 163 40.04 45.24 -51.07
C ALA A 163 40.95 45.38 -49.84
N CYS A 164 41.31 44.23 -49.25
CA CYS A 164 42.65 43.98 -48.71
C CYS A 164 42.99 42.50 -48.94
N ARG A 165 43.38 42.15 -50.18
CA ARG A 165 44.09 40.91 -50.46
C ARG A 165 45.56 41.13 -50.14
N HIS A 166 45.97 40.85 -48.90
CA HIS A 166 47.38 40.81 -48.54
C HIS A 166 47.67 39.61 -47.63
N ASN A 167 48.27 38.57 -48.22
CA ASN A 167 49.06 37.50 -47.61
C ASN A 167 48.46 36.77 -46.38
N ASP A 168 47.43 35.96 -46.59
CA ASP A 168 46.86 35.05 -45.58
C ASP A 168 47.67 33.75 -45.36
N ASN A 169 48.70 33.47 -46.18
CA ASN A 169 49.31 32.13 -46.20
C ASN A 169 50.27 31.80 -45.03
N MET A 170 50.60 32.74 -44.12
CA MET A 170 51.49 32.46 -42.98
C MET A 170 50.80 32.39 -41.61
N VAL A 171 49.59 32.92 -41.44
CA VAL A 171 48.87 32.88 -40.15
C VAL A 171 48.04 31.59 -40.01
N GLU A 172 47.64 30.99 -41.14
CA GLU A 172 46.78 29.81 -41.19
C GLU A 172 47.43 28.55 -40.58
N GLY A 173 48.76 28.40 -40.71
CA GLY A 173 49.49 27.25 -40.16
C GLY A 173 49.43 27.13 -38.63
N ASN A 174 49.53 28.26 -37.90
CA ASN A 174 49.52 28.24 -36.44
C ASN A 174 48.13 27.95 -35.87
N HIS A 175 47.06 28.38 -36.55
CA HIS A 175 45.69 28.08 -36.13
C HIS A 175 45.35 26.61 -36.32
N LEU A 176 45.84 25.99 -37.40
CA LEU A 176 45.65 24.56 -37.64
C LEU A 176 46.31 23.71 -36.56
N GLU A 177 47.56 24.02 -36.18
CA GLU A 177 48.27 23.31 -35.12
C GLU A 177 47.59 23.49 -33.75
N LEU A 178 47.08 24.68 -33.43
CA LEU A 178 46.30 24.91 -32.21
C LEU A 178 45.00 24.09 -32.18
N CYS A 179 44.26 24.05 -33.30
CA CYS A 179 43.05 23.25 -33.43
C CYS A 179 43.34 21.76 -33.27
N LYS A 180 44.42 21.27 -33.88
CA LYS A 180 44.87 19.87 -33.77
C LYS A 180 45.17 19.51 -32.32
N HIS A 181 45.97 20.32 -31.62
CA HIS A 181 46.27 20.11 -30.20
C HIS A 181 44.99 20.10 -29.32
N ARG A 182 44.04 20.99 -29.60
CA ARG A 182 42.76 21.02 -28.88
C ARG A 182 41.91 19.77 -29.12
N ILE A 183 41.88 19.26 -30.36
CA ILE A 183 41.21 18.00 -30.69
C ILE A 183 41.85 16.84 -29.94
N ASP A 184 43.18 16.78 -29.88
CA ASP A 184 43.91 15.73 -29.17
C ASP A 184 43.60 15.75 -27.65
N MET A 185 43.60 16.94 -27.03
CA MET A 185 43.23 17.08 -25.61
C MET A 185 41.79 16.67 -25.32
N LEU A 186 40.84 17.07 -26.18
CA LEU A 186 39.43 16.69 -26.01
C LEU A 186 39.24 15.19 -26.21
N THR A 187 39.94 14.59 -27.16
CA THR A 187 39.93 13.15 -27.41
C THR A 187 40.46 12.38 -26.19
N ALA A 188 41.60 12.81 -25.62
CA ALA A 188 42.14 12.21 -24.41
C ALA A 188 41.19 12.34 -23.20
N THR A 189 40.53 13.49 -23.05
CA THR A 189 39.55 13.72 -21.99
C THR A 189 38.32 12.83 -22.13
N LEU A 190 37.83 12.64 -23.36
CA LEU A 190 36.71 11.74 -23.66
C LEU A 190 37.04 10.28 -23.33
N GLU A 191 38.24 9.81 -23.70
CA GLU A 191 38.66 8.45 -23.35
C GLU A 191 38.81 8.26 -21.84
N SER A 192 39.33 9.26 -21.12
CA SER A 192 39.38 9.24 -19.65
C SER A 192 37.97 9.11 -19.04
N PHE A 193 36.99 9.88 -19.53
CA PHE A 193 35.62 9.77 -19.06
C PHE A 193 34.97 8.44 -19.42
N ARG A 194 35.27 7.88 -20.61
CA ARG A 194 34.78 6.57 -21.03
C ARG A 194 35.27 5.47 -20.10
N ILE A 195 36.58 5.45 -19.79
CA ILE A 195 37.19 4.50 -18.86
C ILE A 195 36.55 4.62 -17.47
N LYS A 196 36.40 5.84 -16.95
CA LYS A 196 35.78 6.07 -15.63
C LYS A 196 34.31 5.63 -15.58
N ASN A 197 33.56 5.85 -16.66
CA ASN A 197 32.17 5.40 -16.75
C ASN A 197 32.11 3.87 -16.73
N GLU A 198 32.97 3.18 -17.47
CA GLU A 198 33.04 1.72 -17.46
C GLU A 198 33.40 1.17 -16.09
N GLN A 199 34.36 1.79 -15.39
CA GLN A 199 34.70 1.42 -14.01
C GLN A 199 33.51 1.57 -13.05
N LEU A 200 32.78 2.69 -13.13
CA LEU A 200 31.59 2.90 -12.31
C LEU A 200 30.48 1.90 -12.61
N ARG A 201 30.31 1.48 -13.88
CA ARG A 201 29.37 0.43 -14.26
C ARG A 201 29.74 -0.91 -13.63
N GLN A 202 31.03 -1.26 -13.62
CA GLN A 202 31.52 -2.48 -12.98
C GLN A 202 31.37 -2.44 -11.45
N GLU A 203 31.58 -1.28 -10.83
CA GLU A 203 31.35 -1.10 -9.39
C GLU A 203 29.86 -1.22 -9.02
N LEU A 204 28.97 -0.70 -9.86
CA LEU A 204 27.53 -0.86 -9.67
C LEU A 204 27.08 -2.32 -9.84
N THR A 205 27.58 -3.04 -10.85
CA THR A 205 27.20 -4.45 -11.04
C THR A 205 27.68 -5.33 -9.89
N THR A 206 28.91 -5.13 -9.42
CA THR A 206 29.46 -5.87 -8.26
C THR A 206 28.70 -5.57 -6.97
N LYS A 207 28.38 -4.29 -6.68
CA LYS A 207 27.56 -3.91 -5.52
C LYS A 207 26.13 -4.46 -5.60
N CYS A 208 25.52 -4.43 -6.78
CA CYS A 208 24.18 -4.99 -6.99
C CYS A 208 24.15 -6.52 -6.81
N GLN A 209 25.22 -7.24 -7.17
CA GLN A 209 25.34 -8.68 -6.93
C GLN A 209 25.43 -9.02 -5.44
N GLY A 210 26.12 -8.21 -4.63
CA GLY A 210 26.18 -8.38 -3.17
C GLY A 210 24.84 -8.18 -2.46
N ASN A 211 23.97 -7.30 -2.98
CA ASN A 211 22.65 -7.04 -2.40
C ASN A 211 21.66 -8.21 -2.58
N SER A 212 21.93 -9.13 -3.50
CA SER A 212 21.12 -10.36 -3.71
C SER A 212 21.11 -11.25 -2.46
N GLU A 213 22.19 -11.29 -1.67
CA GLU A 213 22.24 -12.07 -0.42
C GLU A 213 21.35 -11.47 0.67
N VAL A 214 21.28 -10.14 0.76
CA VAL A 214 20.42 -9.44 1.72
C VAL A 214 18.94 -9.68 1.40
N ASP A 215 18.58 -9.66 0.11
CA ASP A 215 17.21 -9.95 -0.34
C ASP A 215 16.81 -11.41 -0.06
N ASN A 216 17.74 -12.35 -0.24
CA ASN A 216 17.54 -13.75 0.12
C ASN A 216 17.33 -13.94 1.64
N GLU A 217 18.10 -13.22 2.47
CA GLU A 217 17.95 -13.28 3.92
C GLU A 217 16.60 -12.71 4.36
N ALA A 218 16.20 -11.56 3.80
CA ALA A 218 14.91 -10.95 4.09
C ALA A 218 13.75 -11.87 3.66
N PHE A 219 13.87 -12.57 2.52
CA PHE A 219 12.88 -13.57 2.10
C PHE A 219 12.82 -14.77 3.06
N ARG A 220 13.97 -15.27 3.50
CA ARG A 220 14.07 -16.38 4.46
C ARG A 220 13.45 -16.01 5.82
N LEU A 221 13.75 -14.83 6.33
CA LEU A 221 13.17 -14.30 7.56
C LEU A 221 11.65 -14.12 7.45
N ARG A 222 11.16 -13.55 6.34
CA ARG A 222 9.71 -13.42 6.09
C ARG A 222 9.01 -14.77 6.11
N SER A 223 9.61 -15.79 5.49
CA SER A 223 9.07 -17.16 5.49
C SER A 223 9.03 -17.77 6.89
N ARG A 224 10.08 -17.57 7.68
CA ARG A 224 10.14 -18.04 9.08
C ARG A 224 9.12 -17.34 9.98
N VAL A 225 8.95 -16.03 9.83
CA VAL A 225 7.94 -15.25 10.57
C VAL A 225 6.53 -15.76 10.24
N LYS A 226 6.22 -16.01 8.96
CA LYS A 226 4.94 -16.60 8.55
C LYS A 226 4.70 -17.96 9.21
N GLN A 227 5.71 -18.83 9.22
CA GLN A 227 5.62 -20.16 9.83
C GLN A 227 5.40 -20.09 11.35
N LEU A 228 6.13 -19.22 12.06
CA LEU A 228 5.99 -19.04 13.50
C LEU A 228 4.60 -18.47 13.86
N THR A 229 4.10 -17.53 13.06
CA THR A 229 2.77 -16.94 13.24
C THR A 229 1.68 -18.00 13.08
N ALA A 230 1.75 -18.82 12.03
CA ALA A 230 0.82 -19.92 11.81
C ALA A 230 0.86 -20.94 12.96
N ARG A 231 2.07 -21.29 13.44
CA ARG A 231 2.25 -22.20 14.58
C ARG A 231 1.62 -21.66 15.86
N ALA A 232 1.82 -20.37 16.17
CA ALA A 232 1.24 -19.73 17.34
C ALA A 232 -0.30 -19.72 17.29
N GLN A 233 -0.88 -19.43 16.12
CA GLN A 233 -2.33 -19.47 15.92
C GLN A 233 -2.91 -20.88 16.11
N ILE A 234 -2.25 -21.90 15.55
CA ILE A 234 -2.64 -23.31 15.72
C ILE A 234 -2.61 -23.70 17.21
N GLN A 235 -1.54 -23.34 17.93
CA GLN A 235 -1.44 -23.65 19.36
C GLN A 235 -2.55 -22.97 20.18
N SER A 236 -2.85 -21.70 19.89
CA SER A 236 -3.95 -20.98 20.53
C SER A 236 -5.29 -21.68 20.29
N LEU A 237 -5.56 -22.11 19.05
CA LEU A 237 -6.79 -22.81 18.69
C LEU A 237 -6.88 -24.19 19.38
N VAL A 238 -5.79 -24.94 19.45
CA VAL A 238 -5.72 -26.24 20.14
C VAL A 238 -6.08 -26.09 21.63
N LEU A 239 -5.58 -25.04 22.29
CA LEU A 239 -5.93 -24.75 23.69
C LEU A 239 -7.41 -24.41 23.85
N LYS A 240 -7.98 -23.58 22.96
CA LYS A 240 -9.42 -23.27 22.97
C LYS A 240 -10.29 -24.51 22.78
N VAL A 241 -9.95 -25.37 21.80
CA VAL A 241 -10.64 -26.64 21.56
C VAL A 241 -10.58 -27.55 22.78
N ARG A 242 -9.41 -27.62 23.46
CA ARG A 242 -9.26 -28.38 24.71
C ARG A 242 -10.19 -27.86 25.82
N MET A 243 -10.32 -26.55 25.96
CA MET A 243 -11.23 -25.95 26.94
C MET A 243 -12.69 -26.25 26.61
N PHE A 244 -13.11 -26.13 25.35
CA PHE A 244 -14.47 -26.48 24.93
C PHE A 244 -14.79 -27.97 25.16
N LYS A 245 -13.87 -28.88 24.87
CA LYS A 245 -14.04 -30.32 25.17
C LYS A 245 -14.31 -30.56 26.66
N LYS A 246 -13.60 -29.86 27.55
CA LYS A 246 -13.84 -29.95 29.01
C LYS A 246 -15.23 -29.43 29.39
N THR A 247 -15.66 -28.30 28.83
CA THR A 247 -16.99 -27.74 29.08
C THR A 247 -18.10 -28.66 28.59
N ILE A 248 -17.97 -29.22 27.38
CA ILE A 248 -18.92 -30.19 26.82
C ILE A 248 -19.04 -31.42 27.73
N ALA A 249 -17.91 -31.94 28.23
CA ALA A 249 -17.93 -33.08 29.16
C ALA A 249 -18.66 -32.76 30.47
N LYS A 250 -18.50 -31.55 31.02
CA LYS A 250 -19.26 -31.11 32.21
C LYS A 250 -20.76 -31.00 31.94
N LEU A 251 -21.13 -30.40 30.80
CA LEU A 251 -22.54 -30.26 30.41
C LEU A 251 -23.21 -31.62 30.19
N ARG A 252 -22.51 -32.59 29.59
CA ARG A 252 -23.02 -33.97 29.44
C ARG A 252 -23.31 -34.62 30.80
N LYS A 253 -22.37 -34.53 31.75
CA LYS A 253 -22.57 -35.04 33.12
C LYS A 253 -23.78 -34.40 33.80
N LEU A 254 -23.93 -33.08 33.67
CA LEU A 254 -25.08 -32.37 34.25
C LEU A 254 -26.40 -32.83 33.61
N ASN A 255 -26.41 -33.00 32.29
CA ASN A 255 -27.57 -33.49 31.56
C ASN A 255 -27.96 -34.91 32.02
N ASP A 256 -26.99 -35.79 32.25
CA ASP A 256 -27.24 -37.15 32.77
C ASP A 256 -27.86 -37.12 34.17
N ILE A 257 -27.38 -36.21 35.05
CA ILE A 257 -27.96 -36.01 36.38
C ILE A 257 -29.40 -35.51 36.27
N ILE A 258 -29.66 -34.50 35.44
CA ILE A 258 -30.99 -33.95 35.22
C ILE A 258 -31.94 -35.05 34.71
N LYS A 259 -31.51 -35.80 33.69
CA LYS A 259 -32.26 -36.93 33.15
C LYS A 259 -32.62 -37.95 34.23
N HIS A 260 -31.66 -38.31 35.09
CA HIS A 260 -31.89 -39.23 36.20
C HIS A 260 -32.93 -38.71 37.20
N VAL A 261 -32.87 -37.43 37.58
CA VAL A 261 -33.82 -36.81 38.49
C VAL A 261 -35.24 -36.81 37.91
N TYR A 262 -35.39 -36.45 36.64
CA TYR A 262 -36.70 -36.46 35.97
C TYR A 262 -37.27 -37.87 35.85
N GLU A 263 -36.44 -38.85 35.50
CA GLU A 263 -36.84 -40.26 35.46
C GLU A 263 -37.37 -40.74 36.81
N LYS A 264 -36.66 -40.42 37.91
CA LYS A 264 -37.11 -40.76 39.27
C LYS A 264 -38.42 -40.09 39.66
N LYS A 265 -38.61 -38.81 39.30
CA LYS A 265 -39.87 -38.09 39.54
C LYS A 265 -41.02 -38.73 38.76
N LEU A 266 -40.80 -39.08 37.49
CA LEU A 266 -41.82 -39.72 36.66
C LEU A 266 -42.21 -41.11 37.22
N GLN A 267 -41.22 -41.92 37.61
CA GLN A 267 -41.45 -43.21 38.27
C GLN A 267 -42.20 -43.07 39.60
N HIS A 268 -42.02 -41.96 40.33
CA HIS A 268 -42.78 -41.69 41.54
C HIS A 268 -44.24 -41.34 41.23
N ILE A 269 -44.49 -40.46 40.26
CA ILE A 269 -45.84 -40.08 39.82
C ILE A 269 -46.62 -41.31 39.34
N ILE A 270 -46.00 -42.16 38.51
CA ILE A 270 -46.62 -43.41 38.03
C ILE A 270 -47.01 -44.32 39.20
N ARG A 271 -46.12 -44.47 40.21
CA ARG A 271 -46.41 -45.26 41.41
C ARG A 271 -47.60 -44.70 42.20
N VAL A 272 -47.67 -43.37 42.38
CA VAL A 272 -48.77 -42.72 43.09
C VAL A 272 -50.10 -42.90 42.35
N LEU A 273 -50.10 -42.71 41.03
CA LEU A 273 -51.30 -42.90 40.20
C LEU A 273 -51.82 -44.34 40.27
N LYS A 274 -50.92 -45.33 40.23
CA LYS A 274 -51.28 -46.75 40.35
C LYS A 274 -51.96 -47.06 41.69
N ILE A 275 -51.43 -46.54 42.80
CA ILE A 275 -52.05 -46.68 44.12
C ILE A 275 -53.44 -46.05 44.14
N TYR A 276 -53.60 -44.87 43.51
CA TYR A 276 -54.88 -44.18 43.43
C TYR A 276 -55.93 -44.97 42.62
N GLU A 277 -55.51 -45.60 41.53
CA GLU A 277 -56.34 -46.49 40.71
C GLU A 277 -56.78 -47.74 41.49
N GLU A 278 -55.85 -48.41 42.18
CA GLU A 278 -56.12 -49.58 43.01
C GLU A 278 -57.10 -49.24 44.15
N THR A 279 -56.88 -48.13 44.86
CA THR A 279 -57.77 -47.69 45.96
C THR A 279 -59.16 -47.27 45.45
N SER A 280 -59.24 -46.57 44.32
CA SER A 280 -60.51 -46.22 43.68
C SER A 280 -61.30 -47.45 43.24
N SER A 281 -60.62 -48.46 42.70
CA SER A 281 -61.24 -49.73 42.29
C SER A 281 -61.82 -50.50 43.50
N LEU A 282 -61.11 -50.52 44.63
CA LEU A 282 -61.57 -51.13 45.88
C LEU A 282 -62.79 -50.39 46.46
N PHE A 283 -62.77 -49.06 46.43
CA PHE A 283 -63.88 -48.23 46.90
C PHE A 283 -65.15 -48.52 46.10
N LEU A 284 -65.06 -48.48 44.76
CA LEU A 284 -66.18 -48.79 43.88
C LEU A 284 -66.70 -50.22 44.12
N ARG A 285 -65.81 -51.20 44.23
CA ARG A 285 -66.19 -52.60 44.50
C ARG A 285 -66.95 -52.76 45.81
N ASN A 286 -66.56 -52.04 46.86
CA ASN A 286 -67.26 -52.07 48.15
C ASN A 286 -68.60 -51.33 48.11
N PHE A 287 -68.69 -50.24 47.34
CA PHE A 287 -69.92 -49.47 47.19
C PHE A 287 -71.03 -50.30 46.53
N TYR A 288 -70.74 -51.02 45.45
CA TYR A 288 -71.71 -51.85 44.72
C TYR A 288 -72.07 -53.18 45.40
N ARG A 289 -71.46 -53.53 46.53
CA ARG A 289 -71.73 -54.80 47.25
C ARG A 289 -72.79 -54.67 48.34
N LYS A 290 -73.26 -53.45 48.61
CA LYS A 290 -74.38 -53.15 49.51
C LYS A 290 -75.67 -53.00 48.71
#